data_AF-A0A939KB92-F1
#
_entry.id   AF-A0A939KB92-F1
#
_cell.length_a   1.000
_cell.length_b   1.000
_cell.length_c   1.000
_cell.angle_alpha   90.00
_cell.angle_beta   90.00
_cell.angle_gamma   90.00
#
_symmetry.space_group_name_H-M   'P 1'
#
loop_
_entity.id
_entity.type
_entity.pdbx_description
1 polymer ?
#
loop_
_entity_poly.entity_id
_entity_poly.type
_entity_poly.pdbx_seq_one_letter_code
_entity_poly.pdbx_strand_id
1 'polypeptide(L)'
;MRILYIETNFLMAIAKGRDLEAEELLRNLPSSLRIAIPAICYLEAINTYRIDKQSQLKFRAEMDKQINEAMRDKTSSHAKNFLSLLEKASIENTYLLSDIQNRLSKTINLLIANSETINFNNTIIQEISEQIFIETESLLIKNDLMDNLILQCILSHANQHPTDEKIFINGNTKDFGKPEVENILNNAGIKYFSNTKNFLGWLQSQ
;
A
#
# COMPACT_ATOMS: atom_id res chain seq x y z
N MET A 1 -21.17 -14.38 1.98
CA MET A 1 -20.69 -13.01 1.68
C MET A 1 -19.28 -13.14 1.11
N ARG A 2 -18.72 -12.12 0.44
CA ARG A 2 -17.31 -12.15 0.01
C ARG A 2 -16.47 -11.21 0.88
N ILE A 3 -15.30 -11.66 1.33
CA ILE A 3 -14.33 -10.85 2.05
C ILE A 3 -13.18 -10.52 1.11
N LEU A 4 -12.91 -9.24 0.91
CA LEU A 4 -11.71 -8.77 0.23
C LEU A 4 -10.71 -8.26 1.27
N TYR A 5 -9.63 -9.01 1.45
CA TYR A 5 -8.46 -8.57 2.19
C TYR A 5 -7.61 -7.64 1.32
N ILE A 6 -7.22 -6.52 1.91
CA ILE A 6 -6.28 -5.55 1.33
C ILE A 6 -5.17 -5.25 2.33
N GLU A 7 -4.06 -4.72 1.84
CA GLU A 7 -2.90 -4.36 2.66
C GLU A 7 -2.32 -2.97 2.28
N THR A 8 -1.17 -2.64 2.84
CA THR A 8 -0.49 -1.34 2.70
C THR A 8 -0.31 -0.89 1.25
N ASN A 9 0.11 -1.78 0.35
CA ASN A 9 0.33 -1.44 -1.06
C ASN A 9 -0.97 -1.06 -1.76
N PHE A 10 -2.12 -1.63 -1.39
CA PHE A 10 -3.42 -1.16 -1.90
C PHE A 10 -3.64 0.33 -1.60
N LEU A 11 -3.39 0.77 -0.35
CA LEU A 11 -3.52 2.17 0.04
C LEU A 11 -2.53 3.05 -0.71
N MET A 12 -1.27 2.61 -0.78
CA MET A 12 -0.19 3.38 -1.40
C MET A 12 -0.34 3.45 -2.93
N ALA A 13 -0.91 2.42 -3.57
CA ALA A 13 -1.20 2.42 -4.99
C ALA A 13 -2.26 3.48 -5.33
N ILE A 14 -3.36 3.55 -4.57
CA ILE A 14 -4.37 4.60 -4.72
C ILE A 14 -3.76 5.99 -4.46
N ALA A 15 -3.03 6.15 -3.34
CA ALA A 15 -2.43 7.43 -2.98
C ALA A 15 -1.48 7.98 -4.06
N LYS A 16 -0.72 7.08 -4.69
CA LYS A 16 0.22 7.42 -5.78
C LYS A 16 -0.44 7.47 -7.16
N GLY A 17 -1.75 7.23 -7.27
CA GLY A 17 -2.48 7.23 -8.54
C GLY A 17 -2.07 6.10 -9.48
N ARG A 18 -1.66 4.95 -8.94
CA ARG A 18 -1.15 3.79 -9.69
C ARG A 18 -2.19 2.69 -9.89
N ASP A 19 -3.30 2.72 -9.17
CA ASP A 19 -4.39 1.76 -9.27
C ASP A 19 -5.72 2.53 -9.18
N LEU A 20 -6.29 2.86 -10.34
CA LEU A 20 -7.56 3.62 -10.43
C LEU A 20 -8.75 2.71 -10.14
N GLU A 21 -8.64 1.44 -10.53
CA GLU A 21 -9.63 0.40 -10.26
C GLU A 21 -9.82 0.17 -8.76
N ALA A 22 -8.74 0.23 -7.98
CA ALA A 22 -8.78 0.17 -6.51
C ALA A 22 -9.52 1.37 -5.90
N GLU A 23 -9.27 2.58 -6.43
CA GLU A 23 -9.97 3.78 -5.97
C GLU A 23 -11.47 3.68 -6.27
N GLU A 24 -11.82 3.24 -7.47
CA GLU A 24 -13.21 3.10 -7.90
C GLU A 24 -13.95 2.03 -7.09
N LEU A 25 -13.29 0.90 -6.80
CA LEU A 25 -13.83 -0.16 -5.95
C LEU A 25 -14.16 0.34 -4.54
N LEU A 26 -13.33 1.19 -3.94
CA LEU A 26 -13.60 1.78 -2.62
C LEU A 26 -14.78 2.75 -2.64
N ARG A 27 -14.98 3.47 -3.74
CA ARG A 27 -16.08 4.42 -3.89
C ARG A 27 -17.41 3.72 -4.12
N ASN A 28 -17.37 2.61 -4.86
CA ASN A 28 -18.54 1.89 -5.35
C ASN A 28 -18.48 0.41 -4.96
N LEU A 29 -18.41 0.14 -3.66
CA LEU A 29 -18.29 -1.22 -3.13
C LEU A 29 -19.59 -2.03 -3.38
N PRO A 30 -19.54 -3.19 -4.07
CA PRO A 30 -20.72 -4.04 -4.25
C PRO A 30 -21.24 -4.56 -2.92
N SER A 31 -22.56 -4.64 -2.75
CA SER A 31 -23.19 -5.13 -1.50
C SER A 31 -22.85 -6.59 -1.16
N SER A 32 -22.41 -7.38 -2.15
CA SER A 32 -21.93 -8.75 -1.96
C SER A 32 -20.50 -8.85 -1.43
N LEU A 33 -19.80 -7.72 -1.28
CA LEU A 33 -18.39 -7.64 -0.92
C LEU A 33 -18.21 -6.79 0.33
N ARG A 34 -17.48 -7.32 1.31
CA ARG A 34 -16.94 -6.56 2.44
C ARG A 34 -15.42 -6.47 2.33
N ILE A 35 -14.86 -5.33 2.71
CA ILE A 35 -13.40 -5.17 2.79
C ILE A 35 -12.96 -5.42 4.22
N ALA A 36 -11.87 -6.17 4.38
CA ALA A 36 -11.18 -6.34 5.65
C ALA A 36 -9.70 -5.94 5.51
N ILE A 37 -9.18 -5.23 6.50
CA ILE A 37 -7.81 -4.71 6.46
C ILE A 37 -7.15 -4.80 7.84
N PRO A 38 -5.92 -5.35 7.96
CA PRO A 38 -5.14 -5.27 9.18
C PRO A 38 -4.87 -3.83 9.61
N ALA A 39 -5.11 -3.49 10.88
CA ALA A 39 -4.94 -2.14 11.41
C ALA A 39 -3.51 -1.59 11.20
N ILE A 40 -2.52 -2.49 11.19
CA ILE A 40 -1.11 -2.15 10.95
C ILE A 40 -0.85 -1.57 9.57
N CYS A 41 -1.65 -1.94 8.57
CA CYS A 41 -1.50 -1.43 7.21
C CYS A 41 -1.70 0.09 7.15
N TYR A 42 -2.56 0.66 8.00
CA TYR A 42 -2.70 2.11 8.10
C TYR A 42 -1.42 2.77 8.63
N LEU A 43 -0.82 2.21 9.68
CA LEU A 43 0.41 2.72 10.28
C LEU A 43 1.57 2.62 9.30
N GLU A 44 1.67 1.50 8.59
CA GLU A 44 2.69 1.27 7.59
C GLU A 44 2.53 2.22 6.40
N ALA A 45 1.31 2.46 5.91
CA ALA A 45 1.05 3.42 4.84
C ALA A 45 1.43 4.85 5.25
N ILE A 46 1.09 5.26 6.48
CA ILE A 46 1.47 6.57 7.03
C ILE A 46 3.00 6.69 7.13
N ASN A 47 3.69 5.65 7.63
CA ASN A 47 5.14 5.66 7.73
C ASN A 47 5.81 5.71 6.35
N THR A 48 5.29 4.94 5.39
CA THR A 48 5.77 4.93 4.00
C THR A 48 5.62 6.31 3.36
N TYR A 49 4.45 6.93 3.49
CA TYR A 49 4.24 8.30 3.03
C TYR A 49 5.18 9.31 3.70
N ARG A 50 5.44 9.15 5.02
CA ARG A 50 6.37 10.02 5.76
C ARG A 50 7.79 9.93 5.18
N ILE A 51 8.27 8.72 4.88
CA ILE A 51 9.59 8.49 4.28
C ILE A 51 9.64 9.12 2.88
N ASP A 52 8.63 8.88 2.04
CA ASP A 52 8.53 9.46 0.70
C ASP A 52 8.53 11.00 0.75
N LYS A 53 7.75 11.58 1.67
CA LYS A 53 7.69 13.03 1.91
C LYS A 53 9.06 13.60 2.28
N GLN A 54 9.81 12.93 3.17
CA GLN A 54 11.16 13.37 3.53
C GLN A 54 12.11 13.34 2.32
N SER A 55 12.03 12.29 1.49
CA SER A 55 12.81 12.22 0.25
C SER A 55 12.49 13.37 -0.69
N GLN A 56 11.20 13.69 -0.88
CA GLN A 56 10.77 14.79 -1.74
C GLN A 56 11.18 16.17 -1.22
N LEU A 57 11.17 16.38 0.10
CA LEU A 57 11.67 17.62 0.70
C LEU A 57 13.18 17.80 0.50
N LYS A 58 13.96 16.71 0.59
CA LYS A 58 15.40 16.74 0.27
C LYS A 58 15.63 17.07 -1.20
N PHE A 59 14.86 16.47 -2.11
CA PHE A 59 14.95 16.77 -3.54
C PHE A 59 14.61 18.23 -3.84
N ARG A 60 13.57 18.78 -3.20
CA ARG A 60 13.23 20.21 -3.29
C ARG A 60 14.37 21.11 -2.84
N ALA A 61 14.98 20.82 -1.69
CA ALA A 61 16.12 21.60 -1.21
C ALA A 61 17.30 21.58 -2.19
N GLU A 62 17.49 20.49 -2.92
CA GLU A 62 18.51 20.41 -3.96
C GLU A 62 18.12 21.22 -5.20
N MET A 63 16.85 21.17 -5.65
CA MET A 63 16.37 22.04 -6.73
C MET A 63 16.55 23.52 -6.39
N ASP A 64 16.25 23.93 -5.15
CA ASP A 64 16.40 25.32 -4.71
C ASP A 64 17.87 25.79 -4.78
N LYS A 65 18.85 24.92 -4.51
CA LYS A 65 20.27 25.24 -4.73
C LYS A 65 20.57 25.45 -6.21
N GLN A 66 20.11 24.55 -7.07
CA GLN A 66 20.36 24.62 -8.51
C GLN A 66 19.71 25.86 -9.14
N ILE A 67 18.52 26.26 -8.67
CA ILE A 67 17.86 27.52 -9.02
C ILE A 67 18.77 28.71 -8.69
N ASN A 68 19.29 28.76 -7.46
CA ASN A 68 20.16 29.86 -7.02
C ASN A 68 21.45 29.95 -7.84
N GLU A 69 22.06 28.83 -8.22
CA GLU A 69 23.25 28.84 -9.08
C GLU A 69 22.91 29.26 -10.52
N ALA A 70 21.82 28.75 -11.10
CA ALA A 70 21.37 29.14 -12.45
C ALA A 70 21.01 30.62 -12.54
N MET A 71 20.42 31.20 -11.50
CA MET A 71 20.12 32.63 -11.40
C MET A 71 21.35 33.54 -11.46
N ARG A 72 22.52 33.05 -11.01
CA ARG A 72 23.76 33.84 -10.99
C ARG A 72 24.38 33.97 -12.38
N ASP A 73 24.15 33.02 -13.28
CA ASP A 73 24.64 33.05 -14.65
C ASP A 73 23.74 33.96 -15.52
N LYS A 74 24.21 35.18 -15.74
CA LYS A 74 23.51 36.20 -16.53
C LYS A 74 23.72 36.06 -18.05
N THR A 75 24.69 35.23 -18.46
CA THR A 75 25.23 35.20 -19.81
C THR A 75 24.73 34.01 -20.63
N SER A 76 24.56 32.84 -20.00
CA SER A 76 24.14 31.62 -20.69
C SER A 76 22.63 31.60 -20.94
N SER A 77 22.24 31.38 -22.20
CA SER A 77 20.83 31.11 -22.54
C SER A 77 20.35 29.78 -21.95
N HIS A 78 21.25 28.81 -21.78
CA HIS A 78 20.94 27.53 -21.15
C HIS A 78 20.64 27.68 -19.66
N ALA A 79 21.38 28.54 -18.94
CA ALA A 79 21.11 28.81 -17.53
C ALA A 79 19.71 29.42 -17.32
N LYS A 80 19.30 30.35 -18.18
CA LYS A 80 17.94 30.95 -18.15
C LYS A 80 16.83 29.91 -18.39
N ASN A 81 17.03 29.03 -19.37
CA ASN A 81 16.06 27.97 -19.65
C ASN A 81 16.01 26.96 -18.50
N PHE A 82 17.16 26.55 -17.99
CA PHE A 82 17.26 25.61 -16.87
C PHE A 82 16.62 26.16 -15.59
N LEU A 83 16.83 27.44 -15.28
CA LEU A 83 16.17 28.14 -14.18
C LEU A 83 14.64 28.03 -14.29
N SER A 84 14.07 28.41 -15.44
CA SER A 84 12.62 28.34 -15.67
C SER A 84 12.06 26.92 -15.51
N LEU A 85 12.79 25.92 -16.01
CA LEU A 85 12.40 24.51 -15.86
C LEU A 85 12.44 24.05 -14.40
N LEU A 86 13.45 24.44 -13.63
CA LEU A 86 13.57 24.08 -12.22
C LEU A 86 12.51 24.77 -11.35
N GLU A 87 12.22 26.05 -11.59
CA GLU A 87 11.15 26.76 -10.89
C GLU A 87 9.80 26.07 -11.11
N LYS A 88 9.49 25.72 -12.36
CA LYS A 88 8.29 24.95 -12.68
C LYS A 88 8.29 23.58 -12.02
N ALA A 89 9.39 22.84 -12.10
CA ALA A 89 9.51 21.52 -11.46
C ALA A 89 9.33 21.58 -9.94
N SER A 90 9.83 22.63 -9.27
CA SER A 90 9.67 22.84 -7.82
C SER A 90 8.21 23.07 -7.43
N ILE A 91 7.46 23.84 -8.23
CA ILE A 91 6.02 24.05 -8.07
C ILE A 91 5.26 22.73 -8.24
N GLU A 92 5.49 22.03 -9.36
CA GLU A 92 4.82 20.76 -9.65
C GLU A 92 5.13 19.68 -8.61
N ASN A 93 6.36 19.64 -8.09
CA ASN A 93 6.72 18.72 -7.01
C ASN A 93 5.92 18.98 -5.72
N THR A 94 5.61 20.25 -5.43
CA THR A 94 4.77 20.62 -4.28
C THR A 94 3.33 20.18 -4.48
N TYR A 95 2.78 20.36 -5.68
CA TYR A 95 1.42 19.91 -6.00
C TYR A 95 1.32 18.39 -5.98
N LEU A 96 2.28 17.68 -6.57
CA LEU A 96 2.32 16.22 -6.55
C LEU A 96 2.34 15.66 -5.12
N LEU A 97 3.14 16.25 -4.22
CA LEU A 97 3.17 15.84 -2.82
C LEU A 97 1.82 16.07 -2.13
N SER A 98 1.16 17.18 -2.45
CA SER A 98 -0.16 17.53 -1.91
C SER A 98 -1.24 16.57 -2.41
N ASP A 99 -1.21 16.21 -3.69
CA ASP A 99 -2.13 15.23 -4.28
C ASP A 99 -2.00 13.86 -3.63
N ILE A 100 -0.77 13.38 -3.43
CA ILE A 100 -0.53 12.10 -2.75
C ILE A 100 -1.05 12.15 -1.31
N GLN A 101 -0.79 13.25 -0.57
CA GLN A 101 -1.29 13.43 0.79
C GLN A 101 -2.82 13.40 0.85
N ASN A 102 -3.47 14.14 -0.05
CA ASN A 102 -4.92 14.26 -0.11
C ASN A 102 -5.58 12.92 -0.49
N ARG A 103 -5.02 12.21 -1.47
CA ARG A 103 -5.50 10.87 -1.84
C ARG A 103 -5.33 9.88 -0.70
N LEU A 104 -4.15 9.81 -0.08
CA LEU A 104 -3.92 8.89 1.05
C LEU A 104 -4.91 9.16 2.21
N SER A 105 -5.10 10.42 2.59
CA SER A 105 -6.05 10.79 3.65
C SER A 105 -7.48 10.39 3.29
N LYS A 106 -7.92 10.63 2.05
CA LYS A 106 -9.24 10.19 1.56
C LYS A 106 -9.37 8.66 1.60
N THR A 107 -8.38 7.93 1.12
CA THR A 107 -8.39 6.46 1.11
C THR A 107 -8.50 5.90 2.53
N ILE A 108 -7.70 6.42 3.47
CA ILE A 108 -7.77 6.02 4.88
C ILE A 108 -9.18 6.27 5.45
N ASN A 109 -9.74 7.46 5.22
CA ASN A 109 -11.08 7.79 5.72
C ASN A 109 -12.17 6.89 5.12
N LEU A 110 -12.10 6.59 3.82
CA LEU A 110 -13.02 5.67 3.16
C LEU A 110 -12.93 4.27 3.74
N LEU A 111 -11.72 3.77 3.99
CA LEU A 111 -11.51 2.46 4.59
C LEU A 111 -12.00 2.41 6.04
N ILE A 112 -11.67 3.40 6.87
CA ILE A 112 -12.15 3.44 8.26
C ILE A 112 -13.68 3.41 8.32
N ALA A 113 -14.35 4.07 7.38
CA ALA A 113 -15.81 4.13 7.34
C ALA A 113 -16.49 2.86 6.76
N ASN A 114 -15.83 2.16 5.82
CA ASN A 114 -16.48 1.13 4.99
C ASN A 114 -15.81 -0.25 5.04
N SER A 115 -14.77 -0.44 5.86
CA SER A 115 -14.07 -1.71 5.99
C SER A 115 -14.04 -2.21 7.43
N GLU A 116 -13.93 -3.52 7.55
CA GLU A 116 -13.66 -4.19 8.81
C GLU A 116 -12.16 -4.09 9.14
N THR A 117 -11.85 -3.45 10.26
CA THR A 117 -10.47 -3.36 10.73
C THR A 117 -10.12 -4.63 11.53
N ILE A 118 -9.13 -5.38 11.05
CA ILE A 118 -8.58 -6.55 11.74
C ILE A 118 -7.56 -6.04 12.75
N ASN A 119 -7.93 -6.06 14.02
CA ASN A 119 -7.05 -5.65 15.11
C ASN A 119 -6.11 -6.78 15.54
N PHE A 120 -4.96 -6.40 16.07
CA PHE A 120 -4.11 -7.33 16.79
C PHE A 120 -4.82 -7.90 18.00
N ASN A 121 -4.59 -9.18 18.24
CA ASN A 121 -4.94 -9.84 19.49
C ASN A 121 -3.68 -10.48 20.07
N ASN A 122 -3.78 -10.91 21.33
CA ASN A 122 -2.65 -11.51 22.05
C ASN A 122 -2.10 -12.75 21.33
N THR A 123 -2.95 -13.52 20.66
CA THR A 123 -2.57 -14.71 19.92
C THR A 123 -1.66 -14.37 18.74
N ILE A 124 -2.03 -13.40 17.91
CA ILE A 124 -1.20 -12.94 16.77
C ILE A 124 0.16 -12.44 17.26
N ILE A 125 0.18 -11.69 18.38
CA ILE A 125 1.42 -11.18 18.97
C ILE A 125 2.30 -12.34 19.46
N GLN A 126 1.71 -13.36 20.10
CA GLN A 126 2.43 -14.55 20.56
C GLN A 126 3.00 -15.34 19.39
N GLU A 127 2.18 -15.66 18.39
CA GLU A 127 2.58 -16.44 17.21
C GLU A 127 3.75 -15.79 16.48
N ILE A 128 3.68 -14.46 16.26
CA ILE A 128 4.78 -13.79 15.56
C ILE A 128 6.03 -13.65 16.44
N SER A 129 5.86 -13.48 17.75
CA SER A 129 7.00 -13.45 18.69
C SER A 129 7.73 -14.79 18.68
N GLU A 130 6.99 -15.91 18.72
CA GLU A 130 7.56 -17.25 18.66
C GLU A 130 8.31 -17.48 17.33
N GLN A 131 7.72 -17.09 16.19
CA GLN A 131 8.36 -17.20 14.88
C GLN A 131 9.67 -16.39 14.80
N ILE A 132 9.67 -15.14 15.29
CA ILE A 132 10.87 -14.28 15.25
C ILE A 132 11.96 -14.76 16.21
N PHE A 133 11.59 -15.12 17.44
CA PHE A 133 12.57 -15.39 18.50
C PHE A 133 13.19 -16.78 18.40
N ILE A 134 12.48 -17.76 17.86
CA ILE A 134 12.93 -19.16 17.82
C ILE A 134 13.57 -19.48 16.47
N GLU A 135 13.04 -18.93 15.37
CA GLU A 135 13.37 -19.39 14.03
C GLU A 135 13.47 -18.24 13.02
N THR A 136 14.56 -17.46 13.06
CA THR A 136 14.83 -16.39 12.08
C THR A 136 14.80 -16.84 10.61
N GLU A 137 14.90 -18.15 10.34
CA GLU A 137 14.80 -18.76 9.00
C GLU A 137 13.40 -19.29 8.65
N SER A 138 12.43 -19.27 9.57
CA SER A 138 11.06 -19.82 9.38
C SER A 138 10.06 -18.83 8.80
N LEU A 139 10.39 -17.54 8.77
CA LEU A 139 9.49 -16.53 8.22
C LEU A 139 9.24 -16.83 6.73
N LEU A 140 7.98 -17.02 6.38
CA LEU A 140 7.53 -17.32 5.02
C LEU A 140 7.99 -16.22 4.06
N ILE A 141 7.87 -14.97 4.51
CA ILE A 141 8.41 -13.82 3.83
C ILE A 141 9.74 -13.45 4.49
N LYS A 142 10.84 -13.90 3.88
CA LYS A 142 12.20 -13.71 4.42
C LYS A 142 12.50 -12.23 4.71
N ASN A 143 12.92 -11.96 5.94
CA ASN A 143 13.35 -10.64 6.42
C ASN A 143 12.30 -9.52 6.36
N ASP A 144 11.01 -9.84 6.19
CA ASP A 144 9.94 -8.85 6.23
C ASP A 144 8.93 -9.15 7.35
N LEU A 145 9.23 -8.62 8.54
CA LEU A 145 8.36 -8.78 9.71
C LEU A 145 6.94 -8.22 9.46
N MET A 146 6.84 -7.11 8.74
CA MET A 146 5.56 -6.42 8.55
C MET A 146 4.65 -7.24 7.64
N ASP A 147 5.19 -7.73 6.52
CA ASP A 147 4.44 -8.57 5.60
C ASP A 147 4.00 -9.90 6.24
N ASN A 148 4.85 -10.53 7.06
CA ASN A 148 4.44 -11.72 7.83
C ASN A 148 3.33 -11.40 8.83
N LEU A 149 3.40 -10.25 9.51
CA LEU A 149 2.37 -9.82 10.47
C LEU A 149 1.02 -9.57 9.79
N ILE A 150 1.04 -8.94 8.62
CA ILE A 150 -0.14 -8.74 7.77
C ILE A 150 -0.74 -10.08 7.36
N LEU A 151 0.09 -11.01 6.89
CA LEU A 151 -0.34 -12.34 6.50
C LEU A 151 -1.01 -13.08 7.68
N GLN A 152 -0.39 -13.10 8.86
CA GLN A 152 -0.97 -13.76 10.03
C GLN A 152 -2.29 -13.14 10.47
N CYS A 153 -2.43 -11.82 10.42
CA CYS A 153 -3.71 -11.16 10.69
C CYS A 153 -4.81 -11.63 9.73
N ILE A 154 -4.50 -11.72 8.43
CA ILE A 154 -5.44 -12.17 7.40
C ILE A 154 -5.82 -13.64 7.61
N LEU A 155 -4.85 -14.52 7.89
CA LEU A 155 -5.10 -15.94 8.12
C LEU A 155 -5.94 -16.18 9.37
N SER A 156 -5.61 -15.51 10.47
CA SER A 156 -6.36 -15.59 11.73
C SER A 156 -7.82 -15.16 11.53
N HIS A 157 -8.05 -14.04 10.84
CA HIS A 157 -9.38 -13.57 10.50
C HIS A 157 -10.13 -14.52 9.54
N ALA A 158 -9.46 -15.04 8.52
CA ALA A 158 -10.04 -16.01 7.59
C ALA A 158 -10.55 -17.27 8.28
N ASN A 159 -9.85 -17.75 9.31
CA ASN A 159 -10.28 -18.91 10.10
C ASN A 159 -11.56 -18.65 10.90
N GLN A 160 -11.85 -17.40 11.25
CA GLN A 160 -13.09 -16.99 11.93
C GLN A 160 -14.30 -16.87 10.97
N HIS A 161 -14.05 -16.91 9.65
CA HIS A 161 -15.07 -16.79 8.62
C HIS A 161 -15.07 -17.96 7.64
N PRO A 162 -15.30 -19.21 8.09
CA PRO A 162 -15.14 -20.41 7.26
C PRO A 162 -16.15 -20.50 6.09
N THR A 163 -17.32 -19.85 6.21
CA THR A 163 -18.39 -19.93 5.19
C THR A 163 -18.33 -18.83 4.13
N ASP A 164 -17.49 -17.81 4.33
CA ASP A 164 -17.36 -16.73 3.37
C ASP A 164 -16.28 -17.03 2.33
N GLU A 165 -16.53 -16.58 1.11
CA GLU A 165 -15.53 -16.60 0.05
C GLU A 165 -14.51 -15.48 0.31
N LYS A 166 -13.23 -15.85 0.38
CA LYS A 166 -12.16 -14.95 0.79
C LYS A 166 -11.25 -14.65 -0.39
N ILE A 167 -10.92 -13.38 -0.54
CA ILE A 167 -10.05 -12.87 -1.59
C ILE A 167 -8.95 -12.04 -0.94
N PHE A 168 -7.74 -12.11 -1.46
CA PHE A 168 -6.65 -11.22 -1.08
C PHE A 168 -6.05 -10.55 -2.32
N ILE A 169 -5.95 -9.23 -2.31
CA ILE A 169 -5.26 -8.46 -3.36
C ILE A 169 -3.95 -7.94 -2.79
N ASN A 170 -2.84 -8.26 -3.44
CA ASN A 170 -1.53 -7.67 -3.14
C ASN A 170 -0.67 -7.55 -4.39
N GLY A 171 -0.09 -6.36 -4.60
CA GLY A 171 0.82 -6.09 -5.71
C GLY A 171 2.26 -6.59 -5.50
N ASN A 172 2.64 -6.96 -4.27
CA ASN A 172 3.97 -7.48 -3.96
C ASN A 172 4.09 -8.97 -4.33
N THR A 173 4.11 -9.25 -5.63
CA THR A 173 4.24 -10.61 -6.18
C THR A 173 5.57 -11.28 -5.84
N LYS A 174 6.59 -10.51 -5.47
CA LYS A 174 7.90 -11.06 -5.07
C LYS A 174 7.82 -11.84 -3.77
N ASP A 175 6.94 -11.42 -2.85
CA ASP A 175 6.81 -12.04 -1.54
C ASP A 175 5.53 -12.85 -1.42
N PHE A 176 4.39 -12.28 -1.80
CA PHE A 176 3.09 -12.95 -1.69
C PHE A 176 2.75 -13.87 -2.88
N GLY A 177 3.45 -13.72 -4.01
CA GLY A 177 3.36 -14.65 -5.13
C GLY A 177 4.28 -15.86 -5.02
N LYS A 178 5.00 -16.02 -3.90
CA LYS A 178 5.81 -17.22 -3.67
C LYS A 178 4.89 -18.44 -3.46
N PRO A 179 5.24 -19.61 -4.00
CA PRO A 179 4.43 -20.82 -3.85
C PRO A 179 4.10 -21.17 -2.40
N GLU A 180 5.03 -20.95 -1.47
CA GLU A 180 4.77 -21.26 -0.05
C GLU A 180 3.66 -20.38 0.54
N VAL A 181 3.65 -19.08 0.18
CA VAL A 181 2.64 -18.12 0.66
C VAL A 181 1.29 -18.38 -0.01
N GLU A 182 1.28 -18.58 -1.34
CA GLU A 182 0.03 -18.92 -2.06
C GLU A 182 -0.58 -20.22 -1.55
N ASN A 183 0.22 -21.24 -1.24
CA ASN A 183 -0.28 -22.50 -0.66
C ASN A 183 -0.97 -22.28 0.68
N ILE A 184 -0.41 -21.44 1.56
CA ILE A 184 -1.01 -21.15 2.86
C ILE A 184 -2.30 -20.34 2.71
N LEU A 185 -2.33 -19.35 1.80
CA LEU A 185 -3.55 -18.62 1.47
C LEU A 185 -4.64 -19.57 0.94
N ASN A 186 -4.29 -20.45 0.00
CA ASN A 186 -5.20 -21.45 -0.55
C ASN A 186 -5.73 -22.42 0.51
N ASN A 187 -4.87 -22.88 1.42
CA ASN A 187 -5.26 -23.75 2.54
C ASN A 187 -6.25 -23.06 3.50
N ALA A 188 -6.16 -21.73 3.66
CA ALA A 188 -7.12 -20.92 4.41
C ALA A 188 -8.40 -20.57 3.61
N GLY A 189 -8.50 -21.06 2.37
CA GLY A 189 -9.61 -20.77 1.44
C GLY A 189 -9.57 -19.36 0.86
N ILE A 190 -8.40 -18.73 0.80
CA ILE A 190 -8.21 -17.36 0.31
C ILE A 190 -7.69 -17.40 -1.13
N LYS A 191 -8.45 -16.81 -2.05
CA LYS A 191 -8.05 -16.63 -3.43
C LYS A 191 -7.18 -15.40 -3.60
N TYR A 192 -5.97 -15.58 -4.10
CA TYR A 192 -5.02 -14.49 -4.32
C TYR A 192 -5.16 -13.83 -5.70
N PHE A 193 -5.03 -12.51 -5.76
CA PHE A 193 -4.89 -11.72 -6.99
C PHE A 193 -3.75 -10.71 -6.86
N SER A 194 -2.93 -10.61 -7.90
CA SER A 194 -1.79 -9.69 -7.93
C SER A 194 -2.15 -8.22 -8.21
N ASN A 195 -3.39 -7.94 -8.61
CA ASN A 195 -3.87 -6.59 -8.88
C ASN A 195 -5.41 -6.53 -8.89
N THR A 196 -5.93 -5.31 -8.72
CA THR A 196 -7.36 -5.05 -8.63
C THR A 196 -8.11 -5.37 -9.92
N LYS A 197 -7.51 -5.09 -11.08
CA LYS A 197 -8.14 -5.36 -12.38
C LYS A 197 -8.47 -6.84 -12.58
N ASN A 198 -7.54 -7.73 -12.26
CA ASN A 198 -7.75 -9.18 -12.38
C ASN A 198 -8.83 -9.67 -11.41
N PHE A 199 -8.83 -9.13 -10.18
CA PHE A 199 -9.89 -9.40 -9.22
C PHE A 199 -11.27 -8.98 -9.76
N LEU A 200 -11.39 -7.75 -10.27
CA LEU A 200 -12.66 -7.24 -10.81
C LEU A 200 -13.14 -8.06 -12.01
N GLY A 201 -12.23 -8.44 -12.91
CA GLY A 201 -12.57 -9.30 -14.04
C GLY A 201 -13.11 -10.67 -13.61
N TRP A 202 -12.53 -11.26 -12.56
CA TRP A 202 -13.06 -12.49 -11.96
C TRP A 202 -14.40 -12.27 -11.26
N LEU A 203 -14.56 -11.17 -10.52
CA LEU A 203 -15.80 -10.85 -9.80
C LEU A 203 -16.99 -10.68 -10.77
N GLN A 204 -16.74 -10.08 -11.94
CA GLN A 204 -17.73 -9.89 -13.00
C GLN A 204 -18.08 -11.18 -13.76
N SER A 205 -17.24 -12.22 -13.65
CA SER A 205 -17.47 -13.50 -14.33
C SER A 205 -18.23 -14.52 -13.46
N GLN A 206 -18.66 -14.13 -12.26
CA GLN A 206 -19.46 -14.95 -11.33
C GLN A 206 -20.95 -14.70 -11.55
#